data_AF-A0A945C267-F1
#
_entry.id   AF-A0A945C267-F1
#
_cell.length_a   1.000
_cell.length_b   1.000
_cell.length_c   1.000
_cell.angle_alpha   90.00
_cell.angle_beta   90.00
_cell.angle_gamma   90.00
#
_symmetry.space_group_name_H-M   'P 1'
#
loop_
_entity.id
_entity.type
_entity.pdbx_description
1 polymer ?
#
loop_
_entity_poly.entity_id
_entity_poly.type
_entity_poly.pdbx_seq_one_letter_code
_entity_poly.pdbx_strand_id
1 'polypeptide(L)'
;MKKYLFLLILLLITSTTYSQKIGYEFRTNGKAYLSTSYAGFEIRHRTDKEENRFTYRHKIPVFEKLTLSLPVHYKVEKDQATIEPRLMYKLEKASLWVQKEFNHEENMNAAFGVDIPVKDFTYRVGWDSSNTVRVRLAKKF
;
A
#
# COMPACT_ATOMS: atom_id res chain seq x y z
N MET A 1 -18.34 26.89 -7.88
CA MET A 1 -18.80 25.64 -8.51
C MET A 1 -18.02 25.29 -9.78
N LYS A 2 -17.91 26.17 -10.79
CA LYS A 2 -17.15 25.91 -12.03
C LYS A 2 -15.66 25.52 -11.83
N LYS A 3 -14.98 26.07 -10.82
CA LYS A 3 -13.58 25.72 -10.48
C LYS A 3 -13.40 24.26 -10.05
N TYR A 4 -14.38 23.69 -9.34
CA TYR A 4 -14.34 22.29 -8.90
C TYR A 4 -14.71 21.32 -10.02
N LEU A 5 -15.50 21.77 -11.01
CA LEU A 5 -15.87 20.97 -12.17
C LEU A 5 -14.65 20.67 -13.06
N PHE A 6 -13.77 21.66 -13.27
CA PHE A 6 -12.52 21.44 -14.00
C PHE A 6 -11.61 20.43 -13.28
N LEU A 7 -11.53 20.52 -11.95
CA LEU A 7 -10.79 19.58 -11.11
C LEU A 7 -11.37 18.17 -11.15
N LEU A 8 -12.71 18.04 -11.16
CA LEU A 8 -13.43 16.78 -11.30
C LEU A 8 -13.21 16.15 -12.68
N ILE A 9 -13.24 16.96 -13.73
CA ILE A 9 -12.95 16.55 -15.11
C ILE A 9 -11.48 16.11 -15.24
N LEU A 10 -10.53 16.81 -14.60
CA LEU A 10 -9.13 16.41 -14.55
C LEU A 10 -8.93 15.07 -13.80
N LEU A 11 -9.67 14.85 -12.71
CA LEU A 11 -9.73 13.59 -11.96
C LEU A 11 -10.33 12.44 -12.79
N LEU A 12 -11.34 12.71 -13.62
CA LEU A 12 -11.95 11.74 -14.52
C LEU A 12 -11.04 11.42 -15.72
N ILE A 13 -10.35 12.41 -16.30
CA ILE A 13 -9.42 12.21 -17.42
C ILE A 13 -8.16 11.48 -16.96
N THR A 14 -7.73 11.66 -15.72
CA THR A 14 -6.65 10.83 -15.14
C THR A 14 -7.11 9.37 -15.00
N SER A 15 -8.40 9.08 -14.77
CA SER A 15 -8.89 7.71 -14.53
C SER A 15 -8.71 6.70 -15.65
N THR A 16 -8.42 7.16 -16.86
CA THR A 16 -8.20 6.31 -18.04
C THR A 16 -6.75 5.87 -18.22
N THR A 17 -5.81 6.36 -17.40
CA THR A 17 -4.36 6.07 -17.54
C THR A 17 -3.69 5.42 -16.32
N TYR A 18 -4.41 5.17 -15.22
CA TYR A 18 -3.82 4.61 -14.00
C TYR A 18 -4.34 3.21 -13.63
N SER A 19 -3.38 2.35 -13.25
CA SER A 19 -3.56 0.99 -12.74
C SER A 19 -4.48 0.98 -11.50
N GLN A 20 -5.72 0.52 -11.66
CA GLN A 20 -6.58 0.16 -10.53
C GLN A 20 -6.12 -1.18 -9.97
N LYS A 21 -6.18 -1.35 -8.65
CA LYS A 21 -5.88 -2.64 -8.01
C LYS A 21 -6.81 -2.92 -6.86
N ILE A 22 -7.21 -4.18 -6.72
CA ILE A 22 -7.90 -4.71 -5.54
C ILE A 22 -7.01 -5.77 -4.91
N GLY A 23 -6.96 -5.85 -3.59
CA GLY A 23 -6.22 -6.93 -2.93
C GLY A 23 -6.75 -7.29 -1.56
N TYR A 24 -6.52 -8.54 -1.20
CA TYR A 24 -6.90 -9.14 0.07
C TYR A 24 -5.65 -9.66 0.77
N GLU A 25 -5.44 -9.28 2.03
CA GLU A 25 -4.34 -9.70 2.89
C GLU A 25 -4.89 -10.47 4.09
N PHE A 26 -4.34 -11.66 4.34
CA PHE A 26 -4.56 -12.43 5.56
C PHE A 26 -3.29 -12.46 6.39
N ARG A 27 -3.45 -12.46 7.71
CA ARG A 27 -2.35 -12.55 8.67
C ARG A 27 -2.58 -13.68 9.65
N THR A 28 -1.49 -14.32 10.04
CA THR A 28 -1.48 -15.44 11.01
C THR A 28 -1.99 -15.08 12.40
N ASN A 29 -2.08 -13.79 12.74
CA ASN A 29 -2.72 -13.31 13.97
C ASN A 29 -4.25 -13.13 13.84
N GLY A 30 -4.88 -13.65 12.79
CA GLY A 30 -6.32 -13.59 12.54
C GLY A 30 -6.80 -12.29 11.90
N LYS A 31 -5.93 -11.28 11.72
CA LYS A 31 -6.31 -10.03 11.05
C LYS A 31 -6.37 -10.21 9.54
N ALA A 32 -7.38 -9.64 8.91
CA ALA A 32 -7.52 -9.62 7.47
C ALA A 32 -7.87 -8.23 6.96
N TYR A 33 -7.45 -7.93 5.73
CA TYR A 33 -7.59 -6.61 5.13
C TYR A 33 -8.06 -6.71 3.69
N LEU A 34 -9.03 -5.88 3.33
CA LEU A 34 -9.40 -5.59 1.94
C LEU A 34 -8.83 -4.23 1.55
N SER A 35 -8.35 -4.11 0.31
CA SER A 35 -7.77 -2.87 -0.19
C SER A 35 -8.16 -2.60 -1.63
N THR A 36 -8.39 -1.33 -1.94
CA THR A 36 -8.51 -0.82 -3.32
C THR A 36 -7.55 0.33 -3.49
N SER A 37 -6.92 0.44 -4.67
CA SER A 37 -5.98 1.51 -4.96
C SER A 37 -6.08 2.02 -6.39
N TYR A 38 -5.90 3.33 -6.55
CA TYR A 38 -5.95 4.04 -7.82
C TYR A 38 -5.01 5.25 -7.76
N ALA A 39 -4.18 5.44 -8.79
CA ALA A 39 -3.27 6.58 -8.92
C ALA A 39 -2.41 6.91 -7.66
N GLY A 40 -1.96 5.88 -6.93
CA GLY A 40 -1.16 6.06 -5.71
C GLY A 40 -1.98 6.26 -4.43
N PHE A 41 -3.29 6.49 -4.53
CA PHE A 41 -4.22 6.45 -3.42
C PHE A 41 -4.63 5.00 -3.12
N GLU A 42 -4.70 4.62 -1.85
CA GLU A 42 -5.16 3.32 -1.38
C GLU A 42 -6.12 3.51 -0.20
N ILE A 43 -7.27 2.85 -0.26
CA ILE A 43 -8.17 2.66 0.88
C ILE A 43 -7.99 1.22 1.34
N ARG A 44 -7.79 1.03 2.64
CA ARG A 44 -7.67 -0.28 3.27
C ARG A 44 -8.65 -0.40 4.43
N HIS A 45 -9.36 -1.52 4.45
CA HIS A 45 -10.32 -1.88 5.48
C HIS A 45 -9.85 -3.13 6.21
N ARG A 46 -9.74 -3.09 7.53
CA ARG A 46 -9.55 -4.30 8.36
C ARG A 46 -10.93 -4.92 8.65
N THR A 47 -11.05 -6.23 8.53
CA THR A 47 -12.36 -6.94 8.59
C THR A 47 -13.11 -6.77 9.91
N ASP A 48 -12.42 -6.48 11.00
CA ASP A 48 -12.98 -6.17 12.32
C ASP A 48 -13.35 -4.69 12.50
N LYS A 49 -13.12 -3.84 11.49
CA LYS A 49 -13.37 -2.38 11.45
C LYS A 49 -12.51 -1.52 12.38
N GLU A 50 -11.48 -2.10 12.96
CA GLU A 50 -10.64 -1.45 13.98
C GLU A 50 -9.38 -0.75 13.40
N GLU A 51 -9.15 -0.85 12.09
CA GLU A 51 -7.99 -0.23 11.43
C GLU A 51 -8.28 0.05 9.95
N ASN A 52 -9.08 1.09 9.72
CA ASN A 52 -9.32 1.68 8.42
C ASN A 52 -8.25 2.72 8.12
N ARG A 53 -7.79 2.73 6.87
CA ARG A 53 -6.66 3.55 6.47
C ARG A 53 -6.83 4.13 5.09
N PHE A 54 -6.62 5.44 5.00
CA PHE A 54 -6.35 6.14 3.76
C PHE A 54 -4.84 6.25 3.57
N THR A 55 -4.38 6.05 2.35
CA THR A 55 -2.95 6.11 2.04
C THR A 55 -2.74 6.85 0.74
N TYR A 56 -1.78 7.78 0.73
CA TYR A 56 -1.17 8.27 -0.50
C TYR A 56 0.25 7.73 -0.59
N ARG A 57 0.66 7.26 -1.77
CA ARG A 57 1.98 6.67 -1.99
C ARG A 57 2.69 7.36 -3.14
N HIS A 58 3.82 7.97 -2.84
CA HIS A 58 4.80 8.40 -3.84
C HIS A 58 5.89 7.33 -4.04
N LYS A 59 6.42 7.22 -5.25
CA LYS A 59 7.50 6.29 -5.61
C LYS A 59 8.62 7.04 -6.30
N ILE A 60 9.83 6.86 -5.80
CA ILE A 60 11.05 7.51 -6.27
C ILE A 60 11.98 6.39 -6.76
N PRO A 61 12.22 6.25 -8.07
CA PRO A 61 13.28 5.40 -8.58
C PRO A 61 14.62 5.93 -8.09
N VAL A 62 15.41 5.08 -7.42
CA VAL A 62 16.75 5.45 -6.92
C VAL A 62 17.80 5.03 -7.94
N PHE A 63 17.72 3.78 -8.41
CA PHE A 63 18.44 3.26 -9.57
C PHE A 63 17.64 2.11 -10.20
N GLU A 64 18.12 1.53 -11.30
CA GLU A 64 17.36 0.60 -12.16
C GLU A 64 16.54 -0.47 -11.42
N LYS A 65 17.11 -1.08 -10.37
CA LYS A 65 16.46 -2.13 -9.58
C LYS A 65 15.93 -1.67 -8.23
N LEU A 66 16.21 -0.44 -7.78
CA LEU A 66 15.86 0.05 -6.45
C LEU A 66 14.86 1.19 -6.51
N THR A 67 13.74 1.03 -5.81
CA THR A 67 12.71 2.04 -5.65
C THR A 67 12.51 2.35 -4.17
N LEU A 68 12.55 3.64 -3.83
CA LEU A 68 12.06 4.13 -2.55
C LEU A 68 10.58 4.48 -2.71
N SER A 69 9.74 3.97 -1.81
CA SER A 69 8.33 4.34 -1.74
C SER A 69 8.06 5.05 -0.42
N LEU A 70 7.32 6.15 -0.48
CA LEU A 70 6.93 6.95 0.67
C LEU A 70 5.39 6.97 0.78
N PRO A 71 4.78 5.94 1.40
CA PRO A 71 3.40 5.96 1.84
C PRO A 71 3.23 6.90 3.04
N VAL A 72 2.22 7.77 2.94
CA VAL A 72 1.66 8.52 4.06
C VAL A 72 0.29 7.94 4.32
N HIS A 73 0.02 7.63 5.58
CA HIS A 73 -1.24 7.04 6.02
C HIS A 73 -2.00 7.99 6.92
N TYR A 74 -3.32 7.90 6.85
CA TYR A 74 -4.23 8.41 7.88
C TYR A 74 -5.07 7.23 8.38
N LYS A 75 -4.92 6.92 9.68
CA LYS A 75 -5.64 5.86 10.39
C LYS A 75 -6.89 6.46 11.01
N VAL A 76 -8.05 5.99 10.56
CA VAL A 76 -9.33 6.65 10.85
C VAL A 76 -9.71 6.52 12.32
N GLU A 77 -9.66 5.31 12.88
CA GLU A 77 -10.10 5.04 14.26
C GLU A 77 -9.19 5.68 15.29
N LYS A 78 -7.92 5.91 14.94
CA LYS A 78 -6.92 6.52 15.82
C LYS A 78 -6.76 8.03 15.60
N ASP A 79 -7.41 8.59 14.59
CA ASP A 79 -7.20 9.97 14.12
C ASP A 79 -5.71 10.33 13.99
N GLN A 80 -4.95 9.45 13.34
CA GLN A 80 -3.48 9.50 13.39
C GLN A 80 -2.86 9.42 11.99
N ALA A 81 -1.96 10.36 11.71
CA ALA A 81 -1.11 10.33 10.51
C ALA A 81 0.21 9.60 10.78
N THR A 82 0.65 8.78 9.82
CA THR A 82 1.92 8.02 9.90
C THR A 82 2.62 8.00 8.55
N ILE A 83 3.93 7.74 8.57
CA ILE A 83 4.75 7.54 7.37
C ILE A 83 5.33 6.12 7.42
N GLU A 84 5.33 5.42 6.29
CA GLU A 84 5.83 4.05 6.19
C GLU A 84 6.88 3.90 5.07
N PRO A 85 8.07 4.52 5.16
CA PRO A 85 9.08 4.42 4.12
C PRO A 85 9.36 2.95 3.79
N ARG A 86 9.35 2.62 2.50
CA ARG A 86 9.56 1.27 2.00
C ARG A 86 10.63 1.28 0.93
N LEU A 87 11.64 0.45 1.11
CA LEU A 87 12.63 0.15 0.09
C LEU A 87 12.20 -1.10 -0.68
N MET A 88 12.27 -1.04 -2.01
CA MET A 88 11.89 -2.14 -2.90
C MET A 88 13.04 -2.45 -3.87
N TYR A 89 13.52 -3.69 -3.88
CA TYR A 89 14.53 -4.18 -4.80
C TYR A 89 13.92 -5.18 -5.80
N LYS A 90 14.01 -4.87 -7.09
CA LYS A 90 13.44 -5.66 -8.18
C LYS A 90 14.43 -6.73 -8.64
N LEU A 91 14.02 -7.99 -8.50
CA LEU A 91 14.63 -9.15 -9.11
C LEU A 91 13.94 -9.46 -10.45
N GLU A 92 14.43 -10.45 -11.18
CA GLU A 92 13.87 -10.86 -12.47
C GLU A 92 12.41 -11.33 -12.34
N LYS A 93 12.12 -12.16 -11.33
CA LYS A 93 10.79 -12.81 -11.13
C LYS A 93 10.05 -12.34 -9.89
N ALA A 94 10.64 -11.46 -9.08
CA ALA A 94 10.08 -11.04 -7.80
C ALA A 94 10.59 -9.64 -7.40
N SER A 95 9.99 -9.06 -6.36
CA SER A 95 10.54 -7.86 -5.69
C SER A 95 10.68 -8.14 -4.20
N LEU A 96 11.86 -7.87 -3.65
CA LEU A 96 12.07 -7.84 -2.21
C LEU A 96 11.69 -6.46 -1.68
N TRP A 97 11.11 -6.38 -0.50
CA TRP A 97 10.84 -5.10 0.14
C TRP A 97 11.00 -5.15 1.65
N VAL A 98 11.38 -4.01 2.21
CA VAL A 98 11.43 -3.75 3.65
C VAL A 98 10.82 -2.38 3.91
N GLN A 99 10.12 -2.24 5.03
CA GLN A 99 9.47 -1.00 5.43
C GLN A 99 9.46 -0.85 6.94
N LYS A 100 9.28 0.40 7.37
CA LYS A 100 9.11 0.77 8.77
C LYS A 100 8.05 1.84 8.88
N GLU A 101 7.04 1.63 9.72
CA GLU A 101 6.05 2.65 10.02
C GLU A 101 6.46 3.43 11.29
N PHE A 102 6.25 4.75 11.28
CA PHE A 102 6.42 5.62 12.44
C PHE A 102 5.63 6.93 12.27
N ASN A 103 5.52 7.69 13.34
CA ASN A 103 5.18 9.11 13.31
C ASN A 103 6.03 9.89 14.32
N HIS A 104 5.61 11.10 14.70
CA HIS A 104 6.36 11.96 15.62
C HIS A 104 6.32 11.48 17.09
N GLU A 105 5.40 10.60 17.46
CA GLU A 105 5.18 10.13 18.83
C GLU A 105 5.58 8.66 19.02
N GLU A 106 5.39 7.83 17.99
CA GLU A 106 5.45 6.38 18.08
C GLU A 106 6.32 5.76 17.00
N ASN A 107 7.16 4.81 17.44
CA ASN A 107 7.89 3.91 16.58
C ASN A 107 7.08 2.62 16.38
N MET A 108 6.44 2.44 15.22
CA MET A 108 5.42 1.41 15.01
C MET A 108 6.00 0.09 14.46
N ASN A 109 5.27 -0.65 13.62
CA ASN A 109 5.74 -1.94 13.13
C ASN A 109 6.78 -1.81 12.00
N ALA A 110 7.72 -2.76 11.99
CA ALA A 110 8.63 -3.02 10.88
C ALA A 110 8.15 -4.25 10.10
N ALA A 111 8.52 -4.33 8.84
CA ALA A 111 7.88 -5.25 7.93
C ALA A 111 8.77 -5.54 6.72
N PHE A 112 8.90 -6.81 6.32
CA PHE A 112 9.58 -7.18 5.08
C PHE A 112 8.82 -8.29 4.35
N GLY A 113 9.14 -8.49 3.08
CA GLY A 113 8.54 -9.57 2.30
C GLY A 113 8.97 -9.58 0.84
N VAL A 114 8.29 -10.45 0.10
CA VAL A 114 8.51 -10.71 -1.32
C VAL A 114 7.20 -10.55 -2.06
N ASP A 115 7.24 -9.85 -3.18
CA ASP A 115 6.15 -9.74 -4.15
C ASP A 115 6.49 -10.54 -5.41
N ILE A 116 5.60 -11.44 -5.81
CA ILE A 116 5.73 -12.33 -6.98
C ILE A 116 4.62 -11.97 -7.98
N PRO A 117 4.93 -11.25 -9.07
CA PRO A 117 3.96 -10.94 -10.10
C PRO A 117 3.68 -12.15 -11.00
N VAL A 118 2.40 -12.43 -11.27
CA VAL A 118 1.94 -13.49 -12.18
C VAL A 118 0.77 -12.95 -13.00
N LYS A 119 1.02 -12.62 -14.28
CA LYS A 119 0.04 -11.91 -15.15
C LYS A 119 -0.47 -10.65 -14.43
N ASP A 120 -1.79 -10.49 -14.32
CA ASP A 120 -2.43 -9.35 -13.63
C ASP A 120 -2.47 -9.51 -12.10
N PHE A 121 -1.92 -10.60 -11.57
CA PHE A 121 -1.89 -10.87 -10.14
C PHE A 121 -0.54 -10.57 -9.52
N THR A 122 -0.54 -10.28 -8.23
CA THR A 122 0.66 -10.23 -7.39
C THR A 122 0.41 -10.99 -6.11
N TYR A 123 1.23 -12.01 -5.86
CA TYR A 123 1.27 -12.75 -4.62
C TYR A 123 2.32 -12.13 -3.71
N ARG A 124 2.02 -11.99 -2.43
CA ARG A 124 2.94 -11.48 -1.43
C ARG A 124 3.00 -12.41 -0.25
N VAL A 125 4.21 -12.65 0.22
CA VAL A 125 4.48 -13.28 1.51
C VAL A 125 5.44 -12.37 2.27
N GLY A 126 5.18 -12.15 3.55
CA GLY A 126 6.06 -11.33 4.37
C GLY A 126 5.84 -11.55 5.86
N TRP A 127 6.69 -10.93 6.66
CA TRP A 127 6.64 -10.98 8.11
C TRP A 127 6.69 -9.56 8.67
N ASP A 128 5.94 -9.27 9.73
CA ASP A 128 6.02 -8.02 10.48
C ASP A 128 6.36 -8.24 11.96
N SER A 129 6.87 -7.17 12.58
CA SER A 129 7.34 -7.15 13.97
C SER A 129 6.28 -7.43 15.03
N SER A 130 5.00 -7.58 14.66
CA SER A 130 3.99 -8.15 15.55
C SER A 130 4.00 -9.70 15.55
N ASN A 131 5.16 -10.30 15.24
CA ASN A 131 5.37 -11.75 15.12
C ASN A 131 4.37 -12.43 14.19
N THR A 132 4.10 -11.79 13.06
CA THR A 132 3.00 -12.17 12.18
C THR A 132 3.48 -12.38 10.76
N VAL A 133 3.17 -13.55 10.19
CA VAL A 133 3.26 -13.80 8.74
C VAL A 133 2.01 -13.24 8.06
N ARG A 134 2.21 -12.54 6.94
CA ARG A 134 1.16 -11.99 6.08
C ARG A 134 1.24 -12.59 4.69
N VAL A 135 0.07 -12.88 4.12
CA VAL A 135 -0.10 -13.34 2.75
C VAL A 135 -1.09 -12.42 2.07
N ARG A 136 -0.75 -11.90 0.89
CA ARG A 136 -1.65 -11.04 0.11
C ARG A 136 -1.75 -11.49 -1.32
N LEU A 137 -2.97 -11.45 -1.84
CA LEU A 137 -3.28 -11.53 -3.27
C LEU A 137 -3.79 -10.17 -3.74
N ALA A 138 -3.22 -9.65 -4.81
CA ALA A 138 -3.71 -8.44 -5.46
C ALA A 138 -3.93 -8.66 -6.95
N LYS A 139 -5.05 -8.16 -7.49
CA LYS A 139 -5.36 -8.12 -8.92
C LYS A 139 -5.24 -6.68 -9.42
N LYS A 140 -4.53 -6.50 -10.53
CA LYS A 140 -4.46 -5.26 -11.30
C LYS A 140 -5.50 -5.30 -12.42
N PHE A 141 -6.10 -4.15 -12.71
CA PHE A 141 -6.98 -3.91 -13.85
C PHE A 141 -6.32 -2.91 -14.80
#